data_AF-A0A8D8DF86-F1
#
_entry.id   AF-A0A8D8DF86-F1
#
_cell.length_a   1.000
_cell.length_b   1.000
_cell.length_c   1.000
_cell.angle_alpha   90.00
_cell.angle_beta   90.00
_cell.angle_gamma   90.00
#
_symmetry.space_group_name_H-M   'P 1'
#
loop_
_entity.id
_entity.type
_entity.pdbx_description
1 polymer ?
#
loop_
_entity_poly.entity_id
_entity_poly.type
_entity_poly.pdbx_seq_one_letter_code
_entity_poly.pdbx_strand_id
1 'polypeptide(L)'
;MDTVMELIKPPYNFDNSCYFDEENKIRFEPPIYEQRYLTVLRLLELDLWKDSFKKVVEFGCAEMKFFTLLKTLQSVEQILEVDIDEELISKWAYTVRPLMVDFIQRRPSKFAVEVWRGSIASYNECLQNTDVVIGIEIIEHLFPLVLEAIPHNIFGLIRPKVALFSTPNSEYNVHFDGLLETGFRHEDHKFEWTRAQFREWCENICQRFPEYVVKYFGIGPQPKNSPDVGPV
;
A
#
# COMPACT_ATOMS: atom_id res chain seq x y z
N MET A 1 -8.13 13.19 18.85
CA MET A 1 -7.84 12.15 17.84
C MET A 1 -9.03 11.97 16.91
N ASP A 2 -10.25 11.85 17.46
CA ASP A 2 -11.49 11.67 16.68
C ASP A 2 -11.71 12.72 15.57
N THR A 3 -11.47 14.00 15.84
CA THR A 3 -11.65 15.09 14.86
C THR A 3 -10.68 15.02 13.67
N VAL A 4 -9.46 14.51 13.86
CA VAL A 4 -8.49 14.34 12.76
C VAL A 4 -8.87 13.14 11.91
N MET A 5 -9.33 12.06 12.54
CA MET A 5 -9.77 10.86 11.84
C MET A 5 -10.96 11.10 10.93
N GLU A 6 -11.88 12.00 11.28
CA GLU A 6 -13.00 12.38 10.41
C GLU A 6 -12.57 13.04 9.10
N LEU A 7 -11.41 13.71 9.08
CA LEU A 7 -10.88 14.38 7.89
C LEU A 7 -10.22 13.43 6.89
N ILE A 8 -9.76 12.27 7.34
CA ILE A 8 -9.09 11.27 6.48
C ILE A 8 -10.17 10.45 5.75
N LYS A 9 -10.62 10.89 4.58
CA LYS A 9 -11.65 10.18 3.80
C LYS A 9 -11.05 9.59 2.52
N PRO A 10 -11.61 8.49 1.97
CA PRO A 10 -11.28 8.06 0.63
C PRO A 10 -11.52 9.23 -0.34
N PRO A 11 -10.49 9.63 -1.09
CA PRO A 11 -10.57 10.79 -1.97
C PRO A 11 -11.25 10.46 -3.32
N TYR A 12 -11.31 9.18 -3.68
CA TYR A 12 -12.00 8.69 -4.86
C TYR A 12 -13.23 7.89 -4.48
N ASN A 13 -14.32 8.15 -5.20
CA ASN A 13 -15.48 7.28 -5.22
C ASN A 13 -15.36 6.36 -6.44
N PHE A 14 -15.11 5.08 -6.17
CA PHE A 14 -15.03 4.05 -7.20
C PHE A 14 -16.33 3.24 -7.31
N ASP A 15 -17.46 3.65 -6.72
CA ASP A 15 -18.68 2.84 -6.54
C ASP A 15 -19.24 2.24 -7.84
N ASN A 16 -18.97 2.87 -8.98
CA ASN A 16 -19.42 2.39 -10.30
C ASN A 16 -18.29 1.76 -11.15
N SER A 17 -17.15 1.44 -10.55
CA SER A 17 -15.99 0.86 -11.26
C SER A 17 -16.08 -0.65 -11.43
N CYS A 18 -16.98 -1.36 -10.73
CA CYS A 18 -17.11 -2.82 -10.80
C CYS A 18 -18.26 -3.25 -11.72
N TYR A 19 -17.99 -4.22 -12.59
CA TYR A 19 -18.97 -4.82 -13.50
C TYR A 19 -18.59 -6.26 -13.85
N PHE A 20 -19.53 -7.02 -14.45
CA PHE A 20 -19.26 -8.33 -15.03
C PHE A 20 -19.10 -8.18 -16.55
N ASP A 21 -18.08 -8.82 -17.13
CA ASP A 21 -17.88 -8.85 -18.59
C ASP A 21 -18.81 -9.86 -19.29
N GLU A 22 -18.65 -10.00 -20.61
CA GLU A 22 -19.44 -10.92 -21.44
C GLU A 22 -19.29 -12.40 -21.04
N GLU A 23 -18.19 -12.74 -20.36
CA GLU A 23 -17.91 -14.09 -19.83
C GLU A 23 -18.38 -14.25 -18.37
N ASN A 24 -19.12 -13.28 -17.84
CA ASN A 24 -19.57 -13.20 -16.45
C ASN A 24 -18.41 -13.17 -15.44
N LYS A 25 -17.24 -12.66 -15.84
CA LYS A 25 -16.09 -12.45 -14.95
C LYS A 25 -16.11 -11.05 -14.37
N ILE A 26 -15.77 -10.94 -13.10
CA ILE A 26 -15.68 -9.64 -12.43
C ILE A 26 -14.54 -8.80 -12.98
N ARG A 27 -14.82 -7.52 -13.26
CA ARG A 27 -13.89 -6.53 -13.80
C ARG A 27 -14.00 -5.22 -13.05
N PHE A 28 -12.90 -4.47 -13.09
CA PHE A 28 -12.78 -3.16 -12.46
C PHE A 28 -12.19 -2.16 -13.45
N GLU A 29 -12.82 -1.00 -13.56
CA GLU A 29 -12.35 0.11 -14.40
C GLU A 29 -12.28 1.42 -13.59
N PRO A 30 -11.07 1.95 -13.30
CA PRO A 30 -9.76 1.40 -13.67
C PRO A 30 -9.42 0.10 -12.91
N PRO A 31 -8.40 -0.67 -13.33
CA PRO A 31 -7.98 -1.90 -12.64
C PRO A 31 -7.70 -1.67 -11.15
N ILE A 32 -7.92 -2.70 -10.32
CA ILE A 32 -7.81 -2.59 -8.86
C ILE A 32 -6.44 -2.08 -8.39
N TYR A 33 -5.34 -2.54 -8.99
CA TYR A 33 -4.01 -2.06 -8.61
C TYR A 33 -3.87 -0.53 -8.80
N GLU A 34 -4.49 0.01 -9.84
CA GLU A 34 -4.49 1.44 -10.12
C GLU A 34 -5.39 2.19 -9.12
N GLN A 35 -6.56 1.63 -8.79
CA GLN A 35 -7.40 2.18 -7.73
C GLN A 35 -6.66 2.25 -6.39
N ARG A 36 -5.84 1.24 -6.06
CA ARG A 36 -4.99 1.24 -4.86
C ARG A 36 -3.96 2.35 -4.89
N TYR A 37 -3.19 2.45 -5.97
CA TYR A 37 -2.18 3.49 -6.13
C TYR A 37 -2.79 4.90 -6.04
N LEU A 38 -3.89 5.15 -6.74
CA LEU A 38 -4.58 6.42 -6.72
C LEU A 38 -5.12 6.76 -5.32
N THR A 39 -5.67 5.77 -4.61
CA THR A 39 -6.16 5.97 -3.24
C THR A 39 -5.03 6.34 -2.29
N VAL A 40 -3.92 5.57 -2.30
CA VAL A 40 -2.75 5.84 -1.46
C VAL A 40 -2.16 7.22 -1.77
N LEU A 41 -1.93 7.54 -3.06
CA LEU A 41 -1.39 8.84 -3.46
C LEU A 41 -2.22 9.99 -2.91
N ARG A 42 -3.55 9.95 -3.09
CA ARG A 42 -4.41 11.03 -2.64
C ARG A 42 -4.58 11.10 -1.11
N LEU A 43 -4.48 9.97 -0.41
CA LEU A 43 -4.41 9.98 1.05
C LEU A 43 -3.17 10.74 1.54
N LEU A 44 -2.05 10.64 0.82
CA LEU A 44 -0.82 11.38 1.12
C LEU A 44 -0.90 12.87 0.75
N GLU A 45 -1.78 13.24 -0.18
CA GLU A 45 -2.01 14.63 -0.61
C GLU A 45 -3.03 15.39 0.24
N LEU A 46 -3.71 14.75 1.20
CA LEU A 46 -4.69 15.44 2.05
C LEU A 46 -4.03 16.66 2.71
N ASP A 47 -4.76 17.79 2.74
CA ASP A 47 -4.27 19.07 3.27
C ASP A 47 -3.74 18.98 4.70
N LEU A 48 -4.24 18.02 5.49
CA LEU A 48 -3.81 17.79 6.86
C LEU A 48 -2.35 17.30 6.97
N TRP A 49 -1.80 16.77 5.88
CA TRP A 49 -0.40 16.31 5.78
C TRP A 49 0.50 17.29 5.04
N LYS A 50 -0.03 18.43 4.62
CA LYS A 50 0.69 19.37 3.77
C LYS A 50 2.06 19.69 4.36
N ASP A 51 3.09 19.51 3.54
CA ASP A 51 4.51 19.72 3.88
C ASP A 51 5.05 18.89 5.05
N SER A 52 4.27 17.95 5.59
CA SER A 52 4.59 17.15 6.77
C SER A 52 5.39 15.89 6.45
N PHE A 53 5.37 15.44 5.19
CA PHE A 53 6.05 14.24 4.71
C PHE A 53 7.25 14.62 3.85
N LYS A 54 8.45 14.24 4.31
CA LYS A 54 9.74 14.47 3.66
C LYS A 54 10.38 13.18 3.21
N LYS A 55 10.23 12.10 3.98
CA LYS A 55 10.79 10.79 3.67
C LYS A 55 9.70 9.72 3.61
N VAL A 56 9.62 9.04 2.47
CA VAL A 56 8.67 7.95 2.23
C VAL A 56 9.44 6.66 1.94
N VAL A 57 8.97 5.54 2.51
CA VAL A 57 9.49 4.20 2.21
C VAL A 57 8.34 3.37 1.65
N GLU A 58 8.54 2.81 0.47
CA GLU A 58 7.69 1.78 -0.12
C GLU A 58 8.38 0.42 0.05
N PHE A 59 7.73 -0.51 0.76
CA PHE A 59 8.14 -1.90 0.84
C PHE A 59 7.33 -2.73 -0.17
N GLY A 60 8.00 -3.64 -0.88
CA GLY A 60 7.40 -4.44 -1.95
C GLY A 60 7.25 -3.63 -3.24
N CYS A 61 8.27 -2.83 -3.59
CA CYS A 61 8.19 -1.91 -4.72
C CYS A 61 8.07 -2.62 -6.08
N ALA A 62 8.39 -3.91 -6.18
CA ALA A 62 8.27 -4.72 -7.38
C ALA A 62 8.85 -4.02 -8.63
N GLU A 63 8.03 -3.68 -9.63
CA GLU A 63 8.48 -3.01 -10.86
C GLU A 63 8.51 -1.48 -10.76
N MET A 64 8.39 -0.92 -9.55
CA MET A 64 8.42 0.52 -9.24
C MET A 64 7.33 1.31 -9.99
N LYS A 65 6.17 0.68 -10.20
CA LYS A 65 5.04 1.32 -10.88
C LYS A 65 4.46 2.43 -10.02
N PHE A 66 4.31 2.20 -8.71
CA PHE A 66 3.75 3.21 -7.81
C PHE A 66 4.67 4.42 -7.64
N PHE A 67 6.00 4.21 -7.61
CA PHE A 67 6.99 5.28 -7.64
C PHE A 67 6.70 6.39 -8.66
N THR A 68 6.25 6.02 -9.86
CA THR A 68 5.95 6.98 -10.95
C THR A 68 4.88 8.00 -10.56
N LEU A 69 3.98 7.61 -9.67
CA LEU A 69 2.96 8.47 -9.07
C LEU A 69 3.50 9.14 -7.80
N LEU A 70 4.19 8.38 -6.94
CA LEU A 70 4.69 8.87 -5.65
C LEU A 70 5.67 10.05 -5.81
N LYS A 71 6.52 10.03 -6.84
CA LYS A 71 7.46 11.14 -7.16
C LYS A 71 6.75 12.47 -7.46
N THR A 72 5.45 12.47 -7.74
CA THR A 72 4.70 13.71 -8.04
C THR A 72 4.44 14.56 -6.78
N LEU A 73 4.54 13.96 -5.59
CA LEU A 73 4.40 14.65 -4.30
C LEU A 73 5.55 15.64 -4.10
N GLN A 74 5.33 16.92 -4.40
CA GLN A 74 6.40 17.94 -4.46
C GLN A 74 7.10 18.20 -3.11
N SER A 75 6.40 18.00 -1.99
CA SER A 75 6.95 18.24 -0.64
C SER A 75 7.91 17.15 -0.16
N VAL A 76 7.86 15.95 -0.78
CA VAL A 76 8.73 14.80 -0.46
C VAL A 76 10.13 15.04 -1.01
N GLU A 77 11.14 14.75 -0.20
CA GLU A 77 12.55 14.98 -0.48
C GLU A 77 13.35 13.68 -0.62
N GLN A 78 12.86 12.58 -0.05
CA GLN A 78 13.49 11.27 -0.15
C GLN A 78 12.44 10.16 -0.32
N ILE A 79 12.65 9.28 -1.28
CA ILE A 79 11.88 8.03 -1.43
C ILE A 79 12.85 6.84 -1.40
N LEU A 80 12.54 5.84 -0.59
CA LEU A 80 13.21 4.55 -0.58
C LEU A 80 12.26 3.49 -1.15
N GLU A 81 12.69 2.86 -2.24
CA GLU A 81 12.05 1.69 -2.84
C GLU A 81 12.75 0.44 -2.31
N VAL A 82 12.03 -0.42 -1.59
CA VAL A 82 12.60 -1.60 -0.93
C VAL A 82 11.90 -2.86 -1.40
N ASP A 83 12.68 -3.83 -1.88
CA ASP A 83 12.18 -5.18 -2.22
C ASP A 83 13.15 -6.26 -1.76
N ILE A 84 12.65 -7.47 -1.51
CA ILE A 84 13.50 -8.63 -1.19
C ILE A 84 14.04 -9.29 -2.46
N ASP A 85 13.32 -9.14 -3.57
CA ASP A 85 13.62 -9.74 -4.86
C ASP A 85 14.73 -8.95 -5.60
N GLU A 86 15.92 -9.55 -5.65
CA GLU A 86 17.09 -8.98 -6.30
C GLU A 86 16.96 -8.93 -7.83
N GLU A 87 16.20 -9.85 -8.43
CA GLU A 87 15.98 -9.88 -9.87
C GLU A 87 15.08 -8.73 -10.30
N LEU A 88 13.99 -8.47 -9.56
CA LEU A 88 13.11 -7.33 -9.80
C LEU A 88 13.86 -6.00 -9.64
N ILE A 89 14.63 -5.84 -8.56
CA ILE A 89 15.45 -4.64 -8.34
C ILE A 89 16.43 -4.44 -9.50
N SER A 90 17.18 -5.49 -9.86
CA SER A 90 18.18 -5.40 -10.93
C SER A 90 17.53 -5.04 -12.28
N LYS A 91 16.33 -5.55 -12.53
CA LYS A 91 15.58 -5.30 -13.75
C LYS A 91 14.96 -3.91 -13.80
N TRP A 92 14.40 -3.41 -12.69
CA TRP A 92 13.53 -2.23 -12.69
C TRP A 92 14.11 -0.98 -12.03
N ALA A 93 15.26 -1.06 -11.33
CA ALA A 93 15.88 0.11 -10.69
C ALA A 93 16.20 1.29 -11.63
N TYR A 94 16.19 1.09 -12.94
CA TYR A 94 16.31 2.21 -13.89
C TYR A 94 15.07 3.11 -13.91
N THR A 95 13.89 2.63 -13.50
CA THR A 95 12.61 3.35 -13.49
C THR A 95 12.65 4.57 -12.57
N VAL A 96 13.46 4.54 -11.51
CA VAL A 96 13.60 5.67 -10.59
C VAL A 96 14.50 6.80 -11.10
N ARG A 97 15.18 6.60 -12.23
CA ARG A 97 16.08 7.61 -12.79
C ARG A 97 15.29 8.86 -13.23
N PRO A 98 15.87 10.06 -13.07
CA PRO A 98 15.26 11.28 -13.57
C PRO A 98 14.97 11.19 -15.07
N LEU A 99 13.74 11.53 -15.45
CA LEU A 99 13.30 11.69 -16.83
C LEU A 99 13.74 13.07 -17.35
N MET A 100 13.74 13.24 -18.67
CA MET A 100 14.08 14.54 -19.28
C MET A 100 13.21 15.69 -18.76
N VAL A 101 11.92 15.42 -18.49
CA VAL A 101 11.00 16.41 -17.92
C VAL A 101 11.41 16.88 -16.53
N ASP A 102 12.06 16.04 -15.71
CA ASP A 102 12.48 16.40 -14.35
C ASP A 102 13.63 17.44 -14.37
N PHE A 103 14.42 17.49 -15.45
CA PHE A 103 15.46 18.51 -15.64
C PHE A 103 14.89 19.86 -16.12
N ILE A 104 13.76 19.82 -16.83
CA ILE A 104 13.05 21.01 -17.34
C ILE A 104 12.17 21.60 -16.23
N GLN A 105 11.37 20.75 -15.58
CA GLN A 105 10.48 21.09 -14.48
C GLN A 105 11.14 20.73 -13.16
N ARG A 106 12.02 21.61 -12.69
CA ARG A 106 12.76 21.38 -11.45
C ARG A 106 11.84 21.49 -10.24
N ARG A 107 12.06 20.59 -9.29
CA ARG A 107 11.44 20.62 -7.96
C ARG A 107 11.96 21.80 -7.14
N PRO A 108 11.16 22.35 -6.21
CA PRO A 108 11.59 23.42 -5.33
C PRO A 108 12.67 22.98 -4.33
N SER A 109 12.68 21.70 -3.96
CA SER A 109 13.65 21.08 -3.04
C SER A 109 14.43 19.96 -3.74
N LYS A 110 15.56 19.58 -3.16
CA LYS A 110 16.30 18.39 -3.60
C LYS A 110 15.44 17.16 -3.37
N PHE A 111 15.51 16.24 -4.33
CA PHE A 111 14.77 14.99 -4.31
C PHE A 111 15.73 13.85 -4.59
N ALA A 112 15.83 12.91 -3.65
CA ALA A 112 16.66 11.73 -3.73
C ALA A 112 15.78 10.48 -3.76
N VAL A 113 16.20 9.51 -4.56
CA VAL A 113 15.54 8.20 -4.62
C VAL A 113 16.60 7.13 -4.47
N GLU A 114 16.34 6.16 -3.60
CA GLU A 114 17.23 5.04 -3.35
C GLU A 114 16.46 3.74 -3.52
N VAL A 115 17.10 2.75 -4.13
CA VAL A 115 16.54 1.41 -4.29
C VAL A 115 17.38 0.45 -3.46
N TRP A 116 16.73 -0.30 -2.57
CA TRP A 116 17.39 -1.18 -1.63
C TRP A 116 16.85 -2.60 -1.73
N ARG A 117 17.78 -3.56 -1.68
CA ARG A 117 17.41 -4.95 -1.38
C ARG A 117 17.25 -5.09 0.14
N GLY A 118 16.05 -5.37 0.60
CA GLY A 118 15.73 -5.42 2.02
C GLY A 118 14.41 -6.12 2.31
N SER A 119 14.19 -6.44 3.59
CA SER A 119 12.94 -7.03 4.05
C SER A 119 12.18 -6.02 4.91
N ILE A 120 10.85 -5.97 4.74
CA ILE A 120 9.94 -5.20 5.59
C ILE A 120 10.02 -5.59 7.08
N ALA A 121 10.50 -6.80 7.40
CA ALA A 121 10.67 -7.28 8.76
C ALA A 121 12.01 -6.87 9.40
N SER A 122 12.95 -6.31 8.62
CA SER A 122 14.31 -6.00 9.07
C SER A 122 14.55 -4.50 9.14
N TYR A 123 15.13 -4.06 10.25
CA TYR A 123 15.52 -2.67 10.43
C TYR A 123 16.86 -2.36 9.74
N ASN A 124 16.99 -1.14 9.23
CA ASN A 124 18.25 -0.56 8.77
C ASN A 124 18.30 0.92 9.14
N GLU A 125 19.50 1.47 9.38
CA GLU A 125 19.70 2.89 9.69
C GLU A 125 19.17 3.82 8.60
N CYS A 126 19.17 3.38 7.33
CA CYS A 126 18.61 4.15 6.22
C CYS A 126 17.09 4.36 6.36
N LEU A 127 16.38 3.62 7.23
CA LEU A 127 14.94 3.77 7.47
C LEU A 127 14.63 4.81 8.57
N GLN A 128 15.64 5.36 9.24
CA GLN A 128 15.43 6.39 10.27
C GLN A 128 14.74 7.64 9.71
N ASN A 129 13.94 8.30 10.56
CA ASN A 129 13.21 9.53 10.24
C ASN A 129 12.27 9.39 9.04
N THR A 130 11.80 8.18 8.76
CA THR A 130 10.77 7.95 7.75
C THR A 130 9.46 8.53 8.23
N ASP A 131 8.85 9.39 7.44
CA ASP A 131 7.55 9.98 7.77
C ASP A 131 6.40 9.05 7.39
N VAL A 132 6.54 8.34 6.27
CA VAL A 132 5.50 7.48 5.71
C VAL A 132 6.07 6.13 5.33
N VAL A 133 5.42 5.06 5.78
CA VAL A 133 5.67 3.69 5.31
C VAL A 133 4.48 3.19 4.50
N ILE A 134 4.75 2.58 3.36
CA ILE A 134 3.75 2.06 2.43
C ILE A 134 4.05 0.58 2.18
N GLY A 135 3.04 -0.27 2.28
CA GLY A 135 3.07 -1.68 1.92
C GLY A 135 1.78 -2.08 1.22
N ILE A 136 1.75 -1.97 -0.10
CA ILE A 136 0.57 -2.27 -0.93
C ILE A 136 0.67 -3.73 -1.36
N GLU A 137 -0.30 -4.56 -0.98
CA GLU A 137 -0.38 -5.98 -1.35
C GLU A 137 0.93 -6.75 -1.08
N ILE A 138 1.52 -6.55 0.10
CA ILE A 138 2.78 -7.21 0.48
C ILE A 138 2.59 -8.24 1.59
N ILE A 139 1.69 -7.98 2.54
CA ILE A 139 1.66 -8.76 3.78
C ILE A 139 1.20 -10.20 3.55
N GLU A 140 0.31 -10.43 2.58
CA GLU A 140 -0.21 -11.74 2.16
C GLU A 140 0.86 -12.66 1.56
N HIS A 141 2.00 -12.11 1.11
CA HIS A 141 3.12 -12.88 0.58
C HIS A 141 4.09 -13.35 1.69
N LEU A 142 3.88 -12.91 2.93
CA LEU A 142 4.82 -13.13 4.02
C LEU A 142 4.46 -14.37 4.83
N PHE A 143 5.48 -15.17 5.14
CA PHE A 143 5.34 -16.26 6.10
C PHE A 143 5.05 -15.71 7.50
N PRO A 144 4.32 -16.45 8.36
CA PRO A 144 3.86 -15.97 9.67
C PRO A 144 4.96 -15.33 10.55
N LEU A 145 6.15 -15.93 10.62
CA LEU A 145 7.28 -15.39 11.40
C LEU A 145 7.77 -14.03 10.91
N VAL A 146 7.73 -13.80 9.58
CA VAL A 146 8.12 -12.52 8.98
C VAL A 146 7.04 -11.47 9.28
N LEU A 147 5.77 -11.84 9.13
CA LEU A 147 4.63 -11.00 9.43
C LEU A 147 4.60 -10.54 10.91
N GLU A 148 4.91 -11.44 11.85
CA GLU A 148 4.96 -11.15 13.29
C GLU A 148 6.03 -10.12 13.67
N ALA A 149 7.10 -10.01 12.88
CA ALA A 149 8.18 -9.05 13.11
C ALA A 149 7.85 -7.63 12.61
N ILE A 150 6.91 -7.48 11.67
CA ILE A 150 6.55 -6.20 11.05
C ILE A 150 6.15 -5.15 12.08
N PRO A 151 5.24 -5.43 13.05
CA PRO A 151 4.81 -4.41 14.00
C PRO A 151 5.97 -3.78 14.76
N HIS A 152 6.93 -4.61 15.20
CA HIS A 152 8.11 -4.14 15.91
C HIS A 152 9.03 -3.31 15.01
N ASN A 153 9.30 -3.76 13.79
CA ASN A 153 10.15 -3.01 12.87
C ASN A 153 9.53 -1.65 12.52
N ILE A 154 8.28 -1.65 12.08
CA ILE A 154 7.63 -0.45 11.53
C ILE A 154 7.21 0.51 12.64
N PHE A 155 6.44 0.05 13.62
CA PHE A 155 5.86 0.94 14.63
C PHE A 155 6.74 1.09 15.87
N GLY A 156 7.68 0.16 16.10
CA GLY A 156 8.65 0.23 17.19
C GLY A 156 9.96 0.94 16.83
N LEU A 157 10.55 0.62 15.68
CA LEU A 157 11.87 1.14 15.29
C LEU A 157 11.78 2.29 14.27
N ILE A 158 11.08 2.10 13.16
CA ILE A 158 10.95 3.13 12.11
C ILE A 158 10.08 4.30 12.60
N ARG A 159 9.01 3.99 13.34
CA ARG A 159 8.08 4.95 13.96
C ARG A 159 7.56 6.02 13.00
N PRO A 160 7.00 5.65 11.83
CA PRO A 160 6.53 6.63 10.85
C PRO A 160 5.33 7.42 11.38
N LYS A 161 5.11 8.63 10.87
CA LYS A 161 3.90 9.41 11.18
C LYS A 161 2.65 8.72 10.64
N VAL A 162 2.76 8.08 9.48
CA VAL A 162 1.67 7.34 8.83
C VAL A 162 2.21 6.02 8.26
N ALA A 163 1.45 4.94 8.44
CA ALA A 163 1.71 3.67 7.75
C ALA A 163 0.45 3.26 6.96
N LEU A 164 0.62 2.93 5.68
CA LEU A 164 -0.46 2.54 4.77
C LEU A 164 -0.24 1.10 4.32
N PHE A 165 -1.20 0.23 4.62
CA PHE A 165 -1.19 -1.17 4.21
C PHE A 165 -2.44 -1.52 3.42
N SER A 166 -2.29 -2.34 2.38
CA SER A 166 -3.41 -3.04 1.74
C SER A 166 -3.14 -4.54 1.73
N THR A 167 -4.23 -5.30 1.70
CA THR A 167 -4.20 -6.75 1.51
C THR A 167 -5.57 -7.19 0.95
N PRO A 168 -5.60 -8.28 0.17
CA PRO A 168 -6.82 -8.95 -0.27
C PRO A 168 -7.88 -9.17 0.83
N ASN A 169 -9.15 -8.91 0.50
CA ASN A 169 -10.28 -9.41 1.29
C ASN A 169 -10.76 -10.76 0.74
N SER A 170 -10.48 -11.84 1.47
CA SER A 170 -10.91 -13.20 1.11
C SER A 170 -12.43 -13.37 1.04
N GLU A 171 -13.22 -12.55 1.75
CA GLU A 171 -14.69 -12.61 1.68
C GLU A 171 -15.17 -12.27 0.25
N TYR A 172 -14.40 -11.49 -0.51
CA TYR A 172 -14.68 -11.10 -1.88
C TYR A 172 -14.42 -12.22 -2.90
N ASN A 173 -13.70 -13.28 -2.51
CA ASN A 173 -13.29 -14.36 -3.41
C ASN A 173 -14.46 -15.09 -4.07
N VAL A 174 -15.66 -15.02 -3.48
CA VAL A 174 -16.91 -15.58 -4.04
C VAL A 174 -17.25 -15.05 -5.43
N HIS A 175 -16.65 -13.92 -5.85
CA HIS A 175 -16.86 -13.31 -7.16
C HIS A 175 -15.80 -13.67 -8.20
N PHE A 176 -14.76 -14.41 -7.83
CA PHE A 176 -13.68 -14.81 -8.73
C PHE A 176 -13.80 -16.29 -9.12
N ASP A 177 -13.68 -16.56 -10.41
CA ASP A 177 -13.49 -17.93 -10.91
C ASP A 177 -12.02 -18.36 -10.76
N GLY A 178 -11.78 -19.67 -10.77
CA GLY A 178 -10.42 -20.21 -10.86
C GLY A 178 -9.58 -20.09 -9.58
N LEU A 179 -10.24 -20.04 -8.42
CA LEU A 179 -9.55 -20.15 -7.13
C LEU A 179 -8.73 -21.44 -7.07
N LEU A 180 -7.60 -21.37 -6.38
CA LEU A 180 -6.78 -22.55 -6.08
C LEU A 180 -7.54 -23.50 -5.14
N GLU A 181 -7.09 -24.75 -5.01
CA GLU A 181 -7.67 -25.70 -4.03
C GLU A 181 -7.65 -25.17 -2.59
N THR A 182 -6.72 -24.25 -2.29
CA THR A 182 -6.63 -23.53 -1.02
C THR A 182 -7.72 -22.46 -0.83
N GLY A 183 -8.45 -22.10 -1.88
CA GLY A 183 -9.39 -20.99 -1.93
C GLY A 183 -8.76 -19.62 -2.22
N PHE A 184 -7.45 -19.56 -2.47
CA PHE A 184 -6.72 -18.32 -2.74
C PHE A 184 -6.82 -17.88 -4.20
N ARG A 185 -6.69 -16.57 -4.42
CA ARG A 185 -6.65 -15.92 -5.74
C ARG A 185 -5.30 -16.06 -6.43
N HIS A 186 -4.23 -16.30 -5.69
CA HIS A 186 -2.87 -16.34 -6.22
C HIS A 186 -2.02 -17.42 -5.53
N GLU A 187 -1.14 -18.08 -6.30
CA GLU A 187 -0.31 -19.20 -5.81
C GLU A 187 0.76 -18.77 -4.82
N ASP A 188 1.22 -17.53 -4.93
CA ASP A 188 2.23 -16.98 -4.04
C ASP A 188 1.65 -16.40 -2.73
N HIS A 189 0.33 -16.38 -2.54
CA HIS A 189 -0.24 -15.96 -1.26
C HIS A 189 0.00 -17.02 -0.18
N LYS A 190 0.47 -16.58 0.98
CA LYS A 190 0.67 -17.40 2.18
C LYS A 190 -0.58 -17.42 3.07
N PHE A 191 -1.41 -16.39 2.96
CA PHE A 191 -2.75 -16.30 3.53
C PHE A 191 -3.62 -15.32 2.72
N GLU A 192 -4.94 -15.40 2.91
CA GLU A 192 -5.86 -14.34 2.51
C GLU A 192 -6.82 -14.10 3.68
N TRP A 193 -6.87 -12.87 4.19
CA TRP A 193 -7.62 -12.56 5.40
C TRP A 193 -9.04 -12.12 5.09
N THR A 194 -9.95 -12.41 6.03
CA THR A 194 -11.25 -11.74 6.12
C THR A 194 -11.05 -10.33 6.69
N ARG A 195 -12.05 -9.45 6.53
CA ARG A 195 -12.03 -8.11 7.15
C ARG A 195 -11.86 -8.20 8.67
N ALA A 196 -12.41 -9.22 9.32
CA ALA A 196 -12.29 -9.43 10.75
C ALA A 196 -10.83 -9.75 11.15
N GLN A 197 -10.16 -10.65 10.43
CA GLN A 197 -8.76 -11.00 10.70
C GLN A 197 -7.81 -9.82 10.46
N PHE A 198 -8.04 -9.05 9.39
CA PHE A 198 -7.24 -7.84 9.14
C PHE A 198 -7.46 -6.79 10.26
N ARG A 199 -8.70 -6.61 10.72
CA ARG A 199 -8.99 -5.72 11.85
C ARG A 199 -8.28 -6.16 13.12
N GLU A 200 -8.36 -7.44 13.47
CA GLU A 200 -7.69 -8.00 14.65
C GLU A 200 -6.17 -7.77 14.61
N TRP A 201 -5.54 -7.98 13.45
CA TRP A 201 -4.12 -7.70 13.27
C TRP A 201 -3.79 -6.22 13.50
N CYS A 202 -4.56 -5.30 12.91
CA CYS A 202 -4.36 -3.86 13.13
C CYS A 202 -4.63 -3.42 14.57
N GLU A 203 -5.65 -3.98 15.22
CA GLU A 203 -5.98 -3.69 16.62
C GLU A 203 -4.87 -4.18 17.55
N ASN A 204 -4.28 -5.35 17.28
CA ASN A 204 -3.11 -5.83 18.03
C ASN A 204 -1.92 -4.87 17.91
N ILE A 205 -1.68 -4.31 16.72
CA ILE A 205 -0.64 -3.28 16.52
C ILE A 205 -0.95 -2.06 17.39
N CYS A 206 -2.17 -1.52 17.33
CA CYS A 206 -2.55 -0.34 18.11
C CYS A 206 -2.52 -0.58 19.63
N GLN A 207 -2.77 -1.81 20.10
CA GLN A 207 -2.61 -2.19 21.50
C GLN A 207 -1.14 -2.19 21.93
N ARG A 208 -0.22 -2.63 21.06
CA ARG A 208 1.22 -2.67 21.32
C ARG A 208 1.89 -1.29 21.19
N PHE A 209 1.35 -0.44 20.32
CA PHE A 209 1.85 0.90 20.01
C PHE A 209 0.71 1.92 20.14
N PRO A 210 0.33 2.30 21.38
CA PRO A 210 -0.86 3.10 21.67
C PRO A 210 -0.81 4.55 21.16
N GLU A 211 0.34 5.01 20.66
CA GLU A 211 0.45 6.27 19.93
C GLU A 211 -0.20 6.23 18.54
N TYR A 212 -0.45 5.03 18.00
CA TYR A 212 -1.12 4.82 16.72
C TYR A 212 -2.61 4.55 16.90
N VAL A 213 -3.33 4.91 15.85
CA VAL A 213 -4.76 4.68 15.69
C VAL A 213 -4.98 4.22 14.26
N VAL A 214 -5.93 3.30 14.07
CA VAL A 214 -6.20 2.71 12.76
C VAL A 214 -7.48 3.27 12.16
N LYS A 215 -7.45 3.51 10.85
CA LYS A 215 -8.64 3.78 10.04
C LYS A 215 -8.66 2.84 8.84
N TYR A 216 -9.82 2.24 8.59
CA TYR A 216 -10.01 1.28 7.51
C TYR A 216 -10.65 1.94 6.30
N PHE A 217 -10.18 1.55 5.12
CA PHE A 217 -10.75 1.92 3.83
C PHE A 217 -10.94 0.68 2.97
N GLY A 218 -11.86 0.78 2.02
CA GLY A 218 -12.12 -0.25 1.03
C GLY A 218 -11.85 0.26 -0.36
N ILE A 219 -11.27 -0.58 -1.21
CA ILE A 219 -10.99 -0.29 -2.63
C ILE A 219 -11.57 -1.45 -3.44
N GLY A 220 -12.08 -1.19 -4.64
CA GLY A 220 -12.84 -2.18 -5.41
C GLY A 220 -14.24 -2.36 -4.83
N PRO A 221 -15.24 -1.64 -5.33
CA PRO A 221 -16.61 -1.77 -4.82
C PRO A 221 -17.18 -3.16 -5.14
N GLN A 222 -18.26 -3.53 -4.46
CA GLN A 222 -19.00 -4.74 -4.77
C GLN A 222 -19.77 -4.62 -6.10
N PRO A 223 -20.01 -5.72 -6.82
CA PRO A 223 -20.92 -5.74 -7.95
C PRO A 223 -22.35 -5.37 -7.52
N LYS A 224 -23.11 -4.73 -8.40
CA LYS A 224 -24.53 -4.46 -8.15
C LYS A 224 -25.28 -5.79 -7.93
N ASN A 225 -26.17 -5.82 -6.94
CA ASN A 225 -27.00 -6.98 -6.58
C ASN A 225 -26.24 -8.22 -6.06
N SER A 226 -25.05 -8.04 -5.50
CA SER A 226 -24.30 -9.08 -4.78
C SER A 226 -24.54 -9.04 -3.26
N PRO A 227 -24.32 -10.15 -2.52
CA PRO A 227 -24.23 -10.11 -1.06
C PRO A 227 -23.12 -9.15 -0.59
N ASP A 228 -23.33 -8.44 0.52
CA ASP A 228 -22.33 -7.53 1.08
C ASP A 228 -21.15 -8.31 1.68
N VAL A 229 -20.16 -8.56 0.84
CA VAL A 229 -18.85 -9.14 1.19
C VAL A 229 -17.78 -8.06 1.41
N GLY A 230 -18.17 -6.78 1.34
CA GLY A 230 -17.27 -5.64 1.38
C GLY A 230 -16.46 -5.43 0.08
N PRO A 231 -15.41 -4.62 0.15
CA PRO A 231 -14.48 -4.35 -0.95
C PRO A 231 -13.45 -5.47 -1.15
N VAL A 232 -12.73 -5.46 -2.28
CA VAL A 232 -11.84 -6.56 -2.75
C VAL A 232 -10.50 -6.68 -2.04
#